data_AF-A0A973N2H8-F1
#
_entry.id   AF-A0A973N2H8-F1
#
_cell.length_a   1.000
_cell.length_b   1.000
_cell.length_c   1.000
_cell.angle_alpha   90.00
_cell.angle_beta   90.00
_cell.angle_gamma   90.00
#
_symmetry.space_group_name_H-M   'P 1'
#
loop_
_entity.id
_entity.type
_entity.pdbx_description
1 polymer ?
#
loop_
_entity_poly.entity_id
_entity_poly.type
_entity_poly.pdbx_seq_one_letter_code
_entity_poly.pdbx_strand_id
1 'polypeptide(L)'
;MTDVDIEASKAPLMDHLIELRSRLIKALLGFGIAFIFCFFFAKQIYNVLVWPFVWVAGPENSRFIYTALLEYFITQLKLALFGAGFIS
;
A
#
# COMPACT_ATOMS: atom_id res chain seq x y z
N MET A 1 15.29 28.97 -32.63
CA MET A 1 15.18 28.52 -31.24
C MET A 1 16.36 29.13 -30.51
N THR A 2 16.16 30.23 -29.79
CA THR A 2 17.27 30.96 -29.15
C THR A 2 17.55 30.35 -27.78
N ASP A 3 18.80 30.42 -27.29
CA ASP A 3 19.19 29.91 -25.97
C ASP A 3 18.30 30.44 -24.82
N VAL A 4 17.75 31.65 -24.99
CA VAL A 4 16.81 32.30 -24.08
C VAL A 4 15.49 31.54 -23.96
N ASP A 5 15.00 30.95 -25.06
CA ASP A 5 13.77 30.14 -25.08
C ASP A 5 13.95 28.80 -24.35
N ILE A 6 15.18 28.24 -24.37
CA ILE A 6 15.51 26.99 -23.67
C ILE A 6 15.64 27.21 -22.17
N GLU A 7 16.25 28.33 -21.74
CA GLU A 7 16.36 28.69 -20.33
C GLU A 7 14.98 29.01 -19.71
N ALA A 8 14.14 29.72 -20.47
CA ALA A 8 12.76 30.02 -20.09
C ALA A 8 11.85 28.78 -20.03
N SER A 9 12.17 27.68 -20.72
CA SER A 9 11.43 26.41 -20.63
C SER A 9 11.94 25.50 -19.50
N LYS A 10 13.21 25.61 -19.10
CA LYS A 10 13.77 24.87 -17.96
C LYS A 10 13.23 25.36 -16.61
N ALA A 11 13.04 26.67 -16.44
CA ALA A 11 12.44 27.25 -15.24
C ALA A 11 11.03 26.70 -14.90
N PRO A 12 10.04 26.66 -15.82
CA PRO A 12 8.71 26.13 -15.55
C PRO A 12 8.69 24.61 -15.35
N LEU A 13 9.62 23.86 -15.96
CA LEU A 13 9.76 22.42 -15.70
C LEU A 13 10.24 22.14 -14.27
N MET A 14 11.12 23.00 -13.73
CA MET A 14 11.60 22.87 -12.35
C MET A 14 10.50 23.14 -11.32
N ASP A 15 9.65 24.15 -11.55
CA ASP A 15 8.50 24.41 -10.69
C ASP A 15 7.49 23.26 -10.69
N HIS A 16 7.22 22.68 -11.87
CA HIS A 16 6.27 21.57 -11.97
C HIS A 16 6.77 20.31 -11.24
N LEU A 17 8.08 20.04 -11.28
CA LEU A 17 8.72 18.94 -10.55
C LEU A 17 8.73 19.17 -9.03
N ILE A 18 8.89 20.42 -8.58
CA ILE A 18 8.80 20.78 -7.16
C ILE A 18 7.39 20.56 -6.62
N GLU A 19 6.37 20.90 -7.41
CA GLU A 19 4.98 20.62 -7.07
C GLU A 19 4.71 19.12 -6.97
N LEU A 20 5.17 18.34 -7.97
CA LEU A 20 5.01 16.89 -7.98
C LEU A 20 5.68 16.25 -6.75
N ARG A 21 6.88 16.69 -6.40
CA ARG A 21 7.59 16.22 -5.19
C ARG A 21 6.78 16.47 -3.93
N SER A 22 6.20 17.67 -3.79
CA SER A 22 5.40 18.03 -2.61
C SER A 22 4.15 17.15 -2.49
N ARG A 23 3.45 16.92 -3.61
CA ARG A 23 2.27 16.04 -3.66
C ARG A 23 2.63 14.58 -3.38
N LEU A 24 3.75 14.11 -3.92
CA LEU A 24 4.25 12.75 -3.69
C LEU A 24 4.58 12.49 -2.22
N ILE A 25 5.25 13.43 -1.55
CA ILE A 25 5.56 13.30 -0.11
C ILE A 25 4.28 13.20 0.71
N LYS A 26 3.28 14.05 0.41
CA LYS A 26 1.99 14.03 1.12
C LYS A 26 1.24 12.71 0.89
N ALA A 27 1.24 12.20 -0.34
CA ALA A 27 0.64 10.91 -0.68
C ALA A 27 1.34 9.74 0.04
N LEU A 28 2.68 9.73 0.06
CA LEU A 28 3.45 8.72 0.83
C LEU A 28 3.15 8.77 2.33
N LEU A 29 2.98 9.97 2.88
CA LEU A 29 2.67 10.14 4.29
C LEU A 29 1.27 9.61 4.62
N GLY A 30 0.28 9.91 3.77
CA GLY A 30 -1.06 9.34 3.85
C GLY A 30 -1.07 7.82 3.73
N PHE A 31 -0.36 7.29 2.73
CA PHE A 31 -0.16 5.85 2.54
C PHE A 31 0.49 5.20 3.77
N GLY A 32 1.52 5.81 4.35
CA GLY A 32 2.19 5.30 5.55
C GLY A 32 1.26 5.22 6.77
N ILE A 33 0.42 6.24 6.98
CA ILE A 33 -0.58 6.24 8.06
C ILE A 33 -1.64 5.15 7.82
N ALA A 34 -2.18 5.07 6.59
CA ALA A 34 -3.15 4.04 6.22
C ALA A 34 -2.56 2.63 6.34
N PHE A 35 -1.28 2.45 6.01
CA PHE A 35 -0.55 1.20 6.17
C PHE A 35 -0.40 0.79 7.63
N ILE A 36 0.01 1.70 8.51
CA ILE A 36 0.10 1.39 9.94
C ILE A 36 -1.27 0.99 10.48
N PHE A 37 -2.32 1.73 10.11
CA PHE A 37 -3.69 1.40 10.49
C PHE A 37 -4.10 0.00 9.99
N CYS A 38 -3.92 -0.29 8.69
CA CYS A 38 -4.25 -1.61 8.13
C CYS A 38 -3.41 -2.73 8.74
N PHE A 39 -2.16 -2.46 9.14
CA PHE A 39 -1.30 -3.44 9.80
C PHE A 39 -1.83 -3.85 11.17
N PHE A 40 -2.32 -2.90 11.98
CA PHE A 40 -2.99 -3.21 13.25
C PHE A 40 -4.25 -4.08 13.04
N PHE A 41 -5.01 -3.83 11.96
CA PHE A 41 -6.22 -4.58 11.63
C PHE A 41 -5.99 -5.79 10.70
N ALA A 42 -4.72 -6.14 10.41
CA ALA A 42 -4.38 -7.17 9.40
C ALA A 42 -5.02 -8.53 9.69
N LYS A 43 -5.19 -8.88 10.97
CA LYS A 43 -5.85 -10.12 11.39
C LYS A 43 -7.36 -10.12 11.08
N GLN A 44 -8.06 -9.00 11.29
CA GLN A 44 -9.48 -8.91 10.92
C GLN A 44 -9.65 -8.98 9.40
N ILE A 45 -8.81 -8.25 8.65
CA ILE A 45 -8.82 -8.26 7.19
C ILE A 45 -8.59 -9.70 6.69
N TYR A 46 -7.59 -10.41 7.24
CA TYR A 46 -7.33 -11.80 6.91
C TYR A 46 -8.53 -12.72 7.15
N ASN A 47 -9.20 -12.59 8.31
CA ASN A 47 -10.37 -13.40 8.62
C ASN A 47 -11.53 -13.14 7.64
N VAL A 48 -11.74 -11.90 7.21
CA VAL A 48 -12.76 -11.56 6.19
C VAL A 48 -12.40 -12.19 4.84
N LEU A 49 -11.13 -12.15 4.44
CA LEU A 49 -10.66 -12.76 3.18
C LEU A 49 -10.79 -14.28 3.18
N VAL A 50 -10.57 -14.93 4.33
CA VAL A 50 -10.63 -16.39 4.49
C VAL A 50 -12.05 -16.89 4.71
N TRP A 51 -12.96 -16.05 5.18
CA TRP A 51 -14.37 -16.40 5.44
C TRP A 51 -15.09 -17.11 4.28
N PRO A 52 -15.06 -16.62 3.02
CA PRO A 52 -15.71 -17.32 1.90
C PRO A 52 -15.08 -18.68 1.62
N PHE A 53 -13.78 -18.84 1.85
CA PHE A 53 -13.09 -20.11 1.68
C PHE A 53 -13.53 -21.14 2.74
N VAL A 54 -13.60 -20.73 4.01
CA VAL A 54 -14.08 -21.59 5.13
C VAL A 54 -15.51 -22.06 4.86
N TRP A 55 -16.35 -21.18 4.33
CA TRP A 55 -17.75 -21.48 4.05
C TRP A 55 -17.91 -22.60 3.00
N VAL A 56 -17.06 -22.62 1.97
CA VAL A 56 -17.12 -23.62 0.90
C VAL A 56 -16.33 -24.90 1.26
N ALA A 57 -15.16 -24.78 1.87
CA ALA A 57 -14.26 -25.91 2.17
C ALA A 57 -14.67 -26.72 3.42
N GLY A 58 -15.54 -26.16 4.26
CA GLY A 58 -15.94 -26.74 5.54
C GLY A 58 -14.90 -26.47 6.65
N PRO A 59 -15.35 -26.30 7.91
CA PRO A 59 -14.50 -25.88 9.02
C PRO A 59 -13.36 -26.86 9.35
N GLU A 60 -13.48 -28.15 9.00
CA GLU A 60 -12.46 -29.16 9.30
C GLU A 60 -11.25 -29.13 8.34
N ASN A 61 -11.42 -28.64 7.11
CA ASN A 61 -10.34 -28.50 6.12
C ASN A 61 -9.70 -27.10 6.11
N SER A 62 -10.22 -26.18 6.93
CA SER A 62 -9.80 -24.76 6.91
C SER A 62 -8.78 -24.40 8.01
N ARG A 63 -8.02 -25.39 8.51
CA ARG A 63 -6.87 -25.12 9.38
C ARG A 63 -5.66 -24.73 8.54
N PHE A 64 -5.44 -23.43 8.38
CA PHE A 64 -4.19 -22.92 7.83
C PHE A 64 -3.06 -23.17 8.82
N ILE A 65 -2.16 -24.08 8.46
CA ILE A 65 -0.92 -24.31 9.21
C ILE A 65 0.12 -23.33 8.67
N TYR A 66 0.51 -22.36 9.49
CA TYR A 66 1.65 -21.51 9.16
C TYR A 66 2.93 -22.30 9.41
N THR A 67 3.63 -22.65 8.33
CA THR A 67 4.85 -23.46 8.38
C THR A 67 6.05 -22.70 8.93
N ALA A 68 6.06 -21.36 8.80
CA ALA A 68 7.07 -20.51 9.42
C ALA A 68 6.48 -19.23 10.03
N LEU A 69 7.07 -18.76 11.14
CA LEU A 69 6.73 -17.48 11.78
C LEU A 69 6.87 -16.30 10.80
N LEU A 70 7.86 -16.36 9.91
CA LEU A 70 8.09 -15.33 8.90
C LEU A 70 6.97 -15.27 7.86
N GLU A 71 6.38 -16.40 7.48
CA GLU A 71 5.27 -16.44 6.52
C GLU A 71 4.04 -15.73 7.06
N TYR A 72 3.76 -15.90 8.35
CA TYR A 72 2.68 -15.16 9.01
C TYR A 72 2.92 -13.65 8.96
N PHE A 73 4.13 -13.21 9.32
CA PHE A 73 4.50 -11.80 9.28
C PHE A 73 4.42 -11.21 7.86
N ILE A 74 4.96 -11.90 6.86
CA ILE A 74 4.92 -11.47 5.46
C ILE A 74 3.48 -11.43 4.93
N THR A 75 2.60 -12.32 5.38
CA THR A 75 1.18 -12.29 5.02
C THR A 75 0.50 -11.05 5.58
N GLN A 76 0.71 -10.74 6.86
CA GLN A 76 0.17 -9.52 7.46
C GLN A 76 0.71 -8.25 6.78
N LEU A 77 2.01 -8.25 6.45
CA LEU A 77 2.65 -7.16 5.73
C LEU A 77 2.00 -6.92 4.36
N LYS A 78 1.79 -7.99 3.58
CA LYS A 78 1.11 -7.93 2.28
C LYS A 78 -0.31 -7.40 2.42
N LEU A 79 -1.09 -7.94 3.37
CA LEU A 79 -2.46 -7.48 3.61
C LEU A 79 -2.51 -5.98 3.97
N ALA A 80 -1.61 -5.53 4.83
CA ALA A 80 -1.53 -4.14 5.22
C ALA A 80 -1.17 -3.23 4.03
N LEU A 81 -0.24 -3.65 3.17
CA LEU A 81 0.12 -2.91 1.95
C LEU A 81 -1.06 -2.79 0.97
N PHE A 82 -1.78 -3.89 0.73
CA PHE A 82 -2.96 -3.87 -0.14
C PHE A 82 -4.09 -3.04 0.47
N GLY A 83 -4.34 -3.17 1.77
CA GLY A 83 -5.33 -2.37 2.49
C GLY A 83 -5.00 -0.88 2.46
N ALA A 84 -3.74 -0.53 2.68
CA ALA A 84 -3.26 0.84 2.60
C ALA A 84 -3.51 1.43 1.23
N GLY A 85 -3.06 0.74 0.17
CA GLY A 85 -3.21 1.23 -1.20
C GLY A 85 -4.66 1.32 -1.67
N PHE A 86 -5.59 0.59 -1.04
CA PHE A 86 -7.02 0.73 -1.31
C PHE A 86 -7.64 1.95 -0.60
N ILE A 87 -7.10 2.34 0.55
CA ILE A 87 -7.65 3.41 1.40
C ILE A 87 -7.00 4.78 1.13
N SER A 88 -5.70 4.81 0.80
CA SER A 88 -4.89 6.02 0.67
C SER A 88 -4.92 6.69 -0.69
#